data_AF-A0A0Q4FAT7-F1
#
_entry.id   AF-A0A0Q4FAT7-F1
#
_cell.length_a   1.000
_cell.length_b   1.000
_cell.length_c   1.000
_cell.angle_alpha   90.00
_cell.angle_beta   90.00
_cell.angle_gamma   90.00
#
_symmetry.space_group_name_H-M   'P 1'
#
loop_
_entity.id
_entity.type
_entity.pdbx_description
1 polymer ?
#
loop_
_entity_poly.entity_id
_entity_poly.type
_entity_poly.pdbx_seq_one_letter_code
_entity_poly.pdbx_strand_id
1 'polypeptide(L)'
;MPAPRRKLSLLVWEPFLLGIVVVAALAASMTSRVPVVGTVIGIVAVVVAVPAIVQIVRLGVRSGRDRNSASRLVRLDGFDLREIAVDGVLMLDESNRRQDSIDLALGWTDPALTVVLWPGATRWLGRELRVEAYFAGGPTPARAGFLPRGTGASIGKTLEALRDEGVLVTVPARVFGDGKLPDPSRPFTRLSRPLTVEVGRPAEGAIDAIRLH
;
A
#
# COMPACT_ATOMS: atom_id res chain seq x y z
N MET A 1 -21.17 10.16 14.14
CA MET A 1 -19.82 10.69 14.45
C MET A 1 -18.84 10.20 13.39
N PRO A 2 -17.95 11.03 12.84
CA PRO A 2 -16.90 10.53 11.93
C PRO A 2 -15.93 9.64 12.71
N ALA A 3 -15.65 8.44 12.20
CA ALA A 3 -14.72 7.51 12.83
C ALA A 3 -13.30 8.15 12.96
N PRO A 4 -12.58 7.91 14.06
CA PRO A 4 -11.27 8.50 14.29
C PRO A 4 -10.27 8.04 13.23
N ARG A 5 -9.61 8.99 12.57
CA ARG A 5 -8.60 8.72 11.52
C ARG A 5 -7.28 8.29 12.14
N ARG A 6 -6.74 7.15 11.70
CA ARG A 6 -5.47 6.62 12.20
C ARG A 6 -4.28 7.18 11.44
N LYS A 7 -3.23 7.58 12.16
CA LYS A 7 -2.02 8.19 11.57
C LYS A 7 -0.76 7.38 11.89
N LEU A 8 0.21 7.38 10.97
CA LEU A 8 1.56 6.91 11.29
C LEU A 8 2.19 7.78 12.40
N SER A 9 2.94 7.12 13.30
CA SER A 9 3.73 7.79 14.33
C SER A 9 4.89 8.57 13.70
N LEU A 10 5.06 9.83 14.13
CA LEU A 10 6.14 10.72 13.66
C LEU A 10 7.53 10.19 14.05
N LEU A 11 7.62 9.51 15.20
CA LEU A 11 8.86 8.96 15.76
C LEU A 11 9.55 7.92 14.86
N VAL A 12 8.83 7.31 13.91
CA VAL A 12 9.42 6.35 12.98
C VAL A 12 10.23 7.05 11.87
N TRP A 13 9.88 8.32 11.55
CA TRP A 13 10.57 9.12 10.52
C TRP A 13 11.62 10.07 11.09
N GLU A 14 11.44 10.50 12.34
CA GLU A 14 12.32 11.44 13.03
C GLU A 14 13.80 11.03 13.11
N PRO A 15 14.19 9.79 13.51
CA PRO A 15 15.60 9.47 13.72
C PRO A 15 16.41 9.48 12.41
N PHE A 16 15.79 9.13 11.28
CA PHE A 16 16.45 9.16 9.98
C PHE A 16 16.71 10.61 9.52
N LEU A 17 15.68 11.47 9.58
CA LEU A 17 15.82 12.88 9.20
C LEU A 17 16.75 13.63 10.17
N LEU A 18 16.68 13.33 11.46
CA LEU A 18 17.55 13.87 12.49
C LEU A 18 19.01 13.43 12.24
N GLY A 19 19.24 12.19 11.85
CA GLY A 19 20.56 11.71 11.43
C GLY A 19 21.14 12.52 10.26
N ILE A 20 20.34 12.78 9.22
CA ILE A 20 20.76 13.61 8.08
C ILE A 20 21.11 15.03 8.53
N VAL A 21 20.25 15.65 9.35
CA VAL A 21 20.46 17.02 9.84
C VAL A 21 21.70 17.10 10.73
N VAL A 22 21.94 16.12 11.60
CA VAL A 22 23.13 16.06 12.47
C VAL A 22 24.40 15.88 11.65
N VAL A 23 24.40 15.01 10.64
CA VAL A 23 25.54 14.83 9.73
C VAL A 23 25.81 16.12 8.95
N ALA A 24 24.77 16.77 8.42
CA ALA A 24 24.90 18.04 7.70
C ALA A 24 25.40 19.17 8.62
N ALA A 25 24.91 19.24 9.87
CA ALA A 25 25.33 20.22 10.85
C ALA A 25 26.78 20.00 11.32
N LEU A 26 27.21 18.75 11.52
CA LEU A 26 28.60 18.39 11.82
C LEU A 26 29.52 18.78 10.67
N ALA A 27 29.13 18.45 9.42
CA ALA A 27 29.88 18.85 8.24
C ALA A 27 30.03 20.37 8.17
N ALA A 28 28.93 21.12 8.30
CA ALA A 28 28.93 22.59 8.25
C ALA A 28 29.72 23.24 9.41
N SER A 29 29.64 22.68 10.62
CA SER A 29 30.37 23.18 11.79
C SER A 29 31.87 23.03 11.62
N MET A 30 32.35 21.88 11.12
CA MET A 30 33.78 21.63 10.96
C MET A 30 34.42 22.44 9.82
N THR A 31 33.67 22.81 8.78
CA THR A 31 34.17 23.71 7.72
C THR A 31 34.48 25.12 8.22
N SER A 32 33.81 25.59 9.29
CA SER A 32 33.91 26.98 9.75
C SER A 32 35.18 27.30 10.55
N ARG A 33 35.80 26.31 11.22
CA ARG A 33 36.92 26.57 12.15
C ARG A 33 38.30 26.28 11.57
N VAL A 34 38.43 25.31 10.67
CA VAL A 34 39.72 24.94 10.06
C VAL A 34 39.45 24.47 8.63
N PRO A 35 39.58 25.32 7.61
CA PRO A 35 39.05 25.05 6.27
C PRO A 35 39.65 23.80 5.62
N VAL A 36 40.92 23.51 5.86
CA VAL A 36 41.60 22.33 5.30
C VAL A 36 41.13 21.05 5.99
N VAL A 37 41.07 21.04 7.33
CA VAL A 37 40.63 19.87 8.11
C VAL A 37 39.15 19.58 7.87
N GLY A 38 38.31 20.62 7.80
CA GLY A 38 36.90 20.49 7.47
C GLY A 38 36.66 19.93 6.06
N THR A 39 37.48 20.31 5.08
CA THR A 39 37.41 19.75 3.72
C THR A 39 37.77 18.27 3.71
N VAL A 40 38.85 17.87 4.40
CA VAL A 40 39.27 16.46 4.48
C VAL A 40 38.22 15.61 5.20
N ILE A 41 37.70 16.07 6.34
CA ILE A 41 36.64 15.36 7.08
C ILE A 41 35.35 15.30 6.27
N GLY A 42 34.99 16.37 5.55
CA GLY A 42 33.83 16.40 4.67
C GLY A 42 33.94 15.39 3.53
N ILE A 43 35.09 15.30 2.88
CA ILE A 43 35.36 14.31 1.84
C ILE A 43 35.26 12.88 2.41
N VAL A 44 35.91 12.61 3.55
CA VAL A 44 35.83 11.30 4.21
C VAL A 44 34.38 10.95 4.58
N ALA A 45 33.63 11.91 5.12
CA ALA A 45 32.23 11.72 5.47
C ALA A 45 31.37 11.40 4.24
N VAL A 46 31.56 12.09 3.12
CA VAL A 46 30.86 11.79 1.86
C VAL A 46 31.25 10.41 1.34
N VAL A 47 32.55 10.08 1.34
CA VAL A 47 33.07 8.79 0.89
C VAL A 47 32.54 7.62 1.73
N VAL A 48 32.24 7.82 3.01
CA VAL A 48 31.62 6.81 3.88
C VAL A 48 30.09 6.80 3.75
N ALA A 49 29.46 7.98 3.69
CA ALA A 49 28.00 8.11 3.66
C ALA A 49 27.40 7.58 2.36
N VAL A 50 28.01 7.86 1.20
CA VAL A 50 27.51 7.40 -0.10
C VAL A 50 27.39 5.88 -0.18
N PRO A 51 28.43 5.07 0.10
CA PRO A 51 28.31 3.61 0.08
C PRO A 51 27.39 3.07 1.18
N ALA A 52 27.32 3.72 2.35
CA ALA A 52 26.36 3.34 3.40
C ALA A 52 24.90 3.54 2.93
N ILE A 53 24.59 4.69 2.31
CA ILE A 53 23.27 4.97 1.72
C ILE A 53 22.98 3.96 0.60
N VAL A 54 23.93 3.72 -0.30
CA VAL A 54 23.77 2.74 -1.39
C VAL A 54 23.53 1.35 -0.83
N GLN A 55 24.22 0.93 0.23
CA GLN A 55 23.97 -0.36 0.88
C GLN A 55 22.59 -0.41 1.52
N ILE A 56 22.17 0.62 2.26
CA ILE A 56 20.83 0.68 2.87
C ILE A 56 19.74 0.61 1.81
N VAL A 57 19.88 1.38 0.72
CA VAL A 57 18.95 1.34 -0.43
C VAL A 57 18.97 -0.04 -1.06
N ARG A 58 20.15 -0.63 -1.29
CA ARG A 58 20.27 -1.95 -1.92
C ARG A 58 19.71 -3.07 -1.05
N LEU A 59 19.92 -3.01 0.26
CA LEU A 59 19.34 -3.91 1.25
C LEU A 59 17.82 -3.76 1.27
N GLY A 60 17.31 -2.54 1.37
CA GLY A 60 15.87 -2.25 1.35
C GLY A 60 15.19 -2.65 0.03
N VAL A 61 15.85 -2.46 -1.11
CA VAL A 61 15.34 -2.86 -2.44
C VAL A 61 15.39 -4.38 -2.61
N ARG A 62 16.42 -5.06 -2.10
CA ARG A 62 16.52 -6.53 -2.15
C ARG A 62 15.55 -7.22 -1.19
N SER A 63 15.34 -6.68 0.02
CA SER A 63 14.41 -7.25 1.00
C SER A 63 12.96 -6.90 0.73
N GLY A 64 12.70 -5.75 0.08
CA GLY A 64 11.35 -5.21 -0.13
C GLY A 64 10.63 -5.71 -1.38
N ARG A 65 11.31 -6.41 -2.29
CA ARG A 65 10.69 -6.85 -3.55
C ARG A 65 9.85 -8.12 -3.41
N ASP A 66 10.16 -8.97 -2.43
CA ASP A 66 9.55 -10.30 -2.26
C ASP A 66 8.79 -10.48 -0.94
N ARG A 67 8.75 -9.46 -0.07
CA ARG A 67 8.07 -9.56 1.22
C ARG A 67 6.87 -8.64 1.28
N ASN A 68 5.77 -9.16 1.82
CA ASN A 68 4.65 -8.34 2.24
C ASN A 68 5.13 -7.34 3.30
N SER A 69 4.78 -6.08 3.13
CA SER A 69 5.05 -5.04 4.10
C SER A 69 3.74 -4.50 4.63
N ALA A 70 3.77 -3.84 5.80
CA ALA A 70 2.58 -3.25 6.39
C ALA A 70 1.81 -2.34 5.40
N SER A 71 2.52 -1.70 4.46
CA SER A 71 1.94 -0.77 3.49
C SER A 71 1.72 -1.33 2.09
N ARG A 72 2.12 -2.58 1.82
CA ARG A 72 2.00 -3.19 0.49
C ARG A 72 1.89 -4.72 0.56
N LEU A 73 0.81 -5.21 -0.03
CA LEU A 73 0.66 -6.62 -0.37
C LEU A 73 1.41 -6.93 -1.67
N VAL A 74 2.24 -7.98 -1.64
CA VAL A 74 3.05 -8.46 -2.77
C VAL A 74 2.64 -9.88 -3.15
N ARG A 75 2.31 -10.74 -2.18
CA ARG A 75 1.88 -12.13 -2.37
C ARG A 75 0.77 -12.50 -1.40
N LEU A 76 -0.14 -13.37 -1.83
CA LEU A 76 -1.21 -13.93 -0.98
C LEU A 76 -0.79 -15.21 -0.28
N ASP A 77 0.33 -15.82 -0.70
CA ASP A 77 0.83 -17.07 -0.13
C ASP A 77 1.01 -16.96 1.40
N GLY A 78 0.52 -17.98 2.11
CA GLY A 78 0.61 -18.05 3.57
C GLY A 78 -0.48 -17.29 4.33
N PHE A 79 -1.46 -16.71 3.63
CA PHE A 79 -2.68 -16.18 4.26
C PHE A 79 -3.88 -17.10 4.01
N ASP A 80 -4.71 -17.27 5.05
CA ASP A 80 -6.04 -17.86 4.94
C ASP A 80 -7.02 -16.80 4.40
N LEU A 81 -7.61 -17.04 3.22
CA LEU A 81 -8.53 -16.10 2.59
C LEU A 81 -9.96 -16.44 3.01
N ARG A 82 -10.59 -15.53 3.77
CA ARG A 82 -11.96 -15.72 4.25
C ARG A 82 -12.91 -14.72 3.60
N GLU A 83 -13.90 -15.27 2.91
CA GLU A 83 -15.02 -14.51 2.37
C GLU A 83 -15.96 -14.10 3.50
N ILE A 84 -16.47 -12.87 3.40
CA ILE A 84 -17.43 -12.33 4.36
C ILE A 84 -18.75 -11.97 3.70
N ALA A 85 -19.82 -11.99 4.50
CA ALA A 85 -21.10 -11.46 4.10
C ALA A 85 -20.99 -9.94 3.82
N VAL A 86 -21.62 -9.51 2.73
CA VAL A 86 -21.65 -8.12 2.29
C VAL A 86 -23.07 -7.57 2.29
N ASP A 87 -23.24 -6.32 2.71
CA ASP A 87 -24.50 -5.58 2.74
C ASP A 87 -24.38 -4.30 1.90
N GLY A 88 -24.52 -4.49 0.59
CA GLY A 88 -24.41 -3.43 -0.41
C GLY A 88 -23.02 -3.29 -1.03
N VAL A 89 -22.79 -2.15 -1.68
CA VAL A 89 -21.57 -1.87 -2.46
C VAL A 89 -20.96 -0.52 -2.09
N LEU A 90 -19.64 -0.40 -2.24
CA LEU A 90 -18.86 0.80 -2.00
C LEU A 90 -17.97 1.11 -3.19
N MET A 91 -17.88 2.38 -3.57
CA MET A 91 -16.89 2.83 -4.54
C MET A 91 -15.51 2.88 -3.91
N LEU A 92 -14.51 2.32 -4.60
CA LEU A 92 -13.13 2.53 -4.21
C LEU A 92 -12.67 3.94 -4.59
N ASP A 93 -12.05 4.61 -3.63
CA ASP A 93 -11.32 5.85 -3.84
C ASP A 93 -10.08 5.57 -4.69
N GLU A 94 -9.78 6.49 -5.62
CA GLU A 94 -8.55 6.48 -6.44
C GLU A 94 -8.41 5.32 -7.43
N SER A 95 -9.49 4.58 -7.68
CA SER A 95 -9.57 3.57 -8.75
C SER A 95 -9.16 4.13 -10.12
N ASN A 96 -9.54 5.39 -10.40
CA ASN A 96 -9.14 6.12 -11.61
C ASN A 96 -7.62 6.30 -11.78
N ARG A 97 -6.82 6.25 -10.71
CA ARG A 97 -5.34 6.32 -10.77
C ARG A 97 -4.68 4.95 -10.91
N ARG A 98 -5.48 3.89 -10.98
CA ARG A 98 -5.05 2.48 -10.99
C ARG A 98 -5.46 1.73 -12.26
N GLN A 99 -5.64 2.45 -13.38
CA GLN A 99 -6.10 1.85 -14.64
C GLN A 99 -5.22 0.69 -15.10
N ASP A 100 -3.90 0.86 -15.12
CA ASP A 100 -2.98 -0.22 -15.51
C ASP A 100 -3.14 -1.48 -14.63
N SER A 101 -3.47 -1.31 -13.34
CA SER A 101 -3.70 -2.43 -12.41
C SER A 101 -5.06 -3.08 -12.62
N ILE A 102 -6.08 -2.29 -12.99
CA ILE A 102 -7.42 -2.79 -13.33
C ILE A 102 -7.37 -3.58 -14.64
N ASP A 103 -6.72 -3.04 -15.68
CA ASP A 103 -6.58 -3.69 -16.98
C ASP A 103 -5.87 -5.04 -16.87
N LEU A 104 -4.80 -5.05 -16.09
CA LEU A 104 -4.03 -6.26 -15.80
C LEU A 104 -4.84 -7.27 -14.99
N ALA A 105 -5.65 -6.84 -14.02
CA ALA A 105 -6.54 -7.73 -13.28
C ALA A 105 -7.65 -8.31 -14.18
N LEU A 106 -8.24 -7.50 -15.05
CA LEU A 106 -9.24 -7.94 -16.03
C LEU A 106 -8.66 -8.94 -17.04
N GLY A 107 -7.38 -8.81 -17.37
CA GLY A 107 -6.69 -9.77 -18.24
C GLY A 107 -6.44 -11.14 -17.59
N TRP A 108 -6.52 -11.25 -16.26
CA TRP A 108 -6.18 -12.48 -15.53
C TRP A 108 -7.35 -13.18 -14.87
N THR A 109 -8.45 -12.47 -14.63
CA THR A 109 -9.50 -12.93 -13.72
C THR A 109 -10.79 -13.22 -14.48
N ASP A 110 -11.46 -14.33 -14.14
CA ASP A 110 -12.82 -14.69 -14.58
C ASP A 110 -13.84 -13.58 -14.17
N PRO A 111 -15.09 -13.52 -14.68
CA PRO A 111 -15.94 -12.33 -14.56
C PRO A 111 -16.37 -12.03 -13.11
N ALA A 112 -16.18 -12.96 -12.18
CA ALA A 112 -16.37 -12.74 -10.75
C ALA A 112 -15.07 -12.23 -10.10
N LEU A 113 -14.85 -10.91 -10.16
CA LEU A 113 -13.71 -10.28 -9.51
C LEU A 113 -13.86 -10.36 -8.00
N THR A 114 -12.82 -10.86 -7.32
CA THR A 114 -12.73 -10.85 -5.86
C THR A 114 -11.58 -9.94 -5.46
N VAL A 115 -11.78 -9.15 -4.40
CA VAL A 115 -10.70 -8.34 -3.84
C VAL A 115 -10.41 -8.73 -2.40
N VAL A 116 -9.13 -8.65 -2.05
CA VAL A 116 -8.61 -8.80 -0.70
C VAL A 116 -8.46 -7.42 -0.07
N LEU A 117 -8.95 -7.28 1.16
CA LEU A 117 -8.84 -6.05 1.94
C LEU A 117 -7.53 -6.04 2.73
N TRP A 118 -6.58 -5.21 2.32
CA TRP A 118 -5.28 -5.05 2.97
C TRP A 118 -5.24 -3.81 3.88
N PRO A 119 -5.14 -3.97 5.19
CA PRO A 119 -5.17 -2.84 6.12
C PRO A 119 -3.78 -2.24 6.37
N GLY A 120 -3.74 -1.01 6.87
CA GLY A 120 -2.49 -0.32 7.21
C GLY A 120 -1.73 0.25 6.00
N ALA A 121 -2.36 0.29 4.83
CA ALA A 121 -1.81 0.91 3.64
C ALA A 121 -1.82 2.44 3.77
N THR A 122 -0.86 3.11 3.15
CA THR A 122 -0.84 4.57 3.09
C THR A 122 -0.44 5.05 1.71
N ARG A 123 -0.84 6.27 1.36
CA ARG A 123 -0.32 6.93 0.16
C ARG A 123 1.17 7.21 0.35
N TRP A 124 1.91 7.32 -0.75
CA TRP A 124 3.29 7.78 -0.67
C TRP A 124 3.32 9.16 0.00
N LEU A 125 4.08 9.29 1.09
CA LEU A 125 4.12 10.46 1.99
C LEU A 125 2.81 10.79 2.73
N GLY A 126 1.82 9.90 2.67
CA GLY A 126 0.59 9.99 3.44
C GLY A 126 0.84 9.68 4.92
N ARG A 127 0.14 10.41 5.79
CA ARG A 127 0.11 10.10 7.23
C ARG A 127 -1.06 9.20 7.60
N GLU A 128 -2.10 9.18 6.80
CA GLU A 128 -3.34 8.45 7.08
C GLU A 128 -3.19 6.98 6.70
N LEU A 129 -3.49 6.09 7.64
CA LEU A 129 -3.61 4.66 7.39
C LEU A 129 -5.00 4.37 6.82
N ARG A 130 -5.03 3.59 5.74
CA ARG A 130 -6.22 3.24 4.98
C ARG A 130 -6.23 1.74 4.71
N VAL A 131 -7.39 1.26 4.29
CA VAL A 131 -7.55 -0.11 3.78
C VAL A 131 -7.46 -0.02 2.26
N GLU A 132 -6.48 -0.70 1.67
CA GLU A 132 -6.30 -0.83 0.22
C GLU A 132 -6.90 -2.15 -0.25
N ALA A 133 -7.61 -2.15 -1.36
CA ALA A 133 -8.17 -3.35 -1.96
C ALA A 133 -7.26 -3.86 -3.08
N TYR A 134 -7.05 -5.17 -3.12
CA TYR A 134 -6.23 -5.84 -4.13
C TYR A 134 -7.05 -6.90 -4.84
N PHE A 135 -7.07 -6.92 -6.17
CA PHE A 135 -7.65 -8.01 -6.93
C PHE A 135 -6.93 -9.32 -6.63
N ALA A 136 -7.71 -10.35 -6.30
CA ALA A 136 -7.27 -11.73 -6.17
C ALA A 136 -7.50 -12.48 -7.49
N GLY A 137 -6.69 -13.51 -7.76
CA GLY A 137 -6.85 -14.39 -8.93
C GLY A 137 -5.70 -14.33 -9.94
N GLY A 138 -4.90 -13.26 -9.95
CA GLY A 138 -3.69 -13.16 -10.75
C GLY A 138 -2.44 -13.77 -10.09
N PRO A 139 -1.33 -13.92 -10.83
CA PRO A 139 -0.04 -14.36 -10.28
C PRO A 139 0.52 -13.40 -9.23
N THR A 140 0.10 -12.13 -9.26
CA THR A 140 0.41 -11.14 -8.23
C THR A 140 -0.83 -10.30 -7.91
N PRO A 141 -1.06 -9.91 -6.65
CA PRO A 141 -2.20 -9.07 -6.29
C PRO A 141 -2.09 -7.68 -6.95
N ALA A 142 -3.12 -7.31 -7.71
CA ALA A 142 -3.16 -6.02 -8.41
C ALA A 142 -3.96 -5.00 -7.60
N ARG A 143 -3.48 -3.75 -7.50
CA ARG A 143 -4.14 -2.72 -6.67
C ARG A 143 -5.42 -2.22 -7.32
N ALA A 144 -6.54 -2.31 -6.61
CA ALA A 144 -7.83 -1.82 -7.07
C ALA A 144 -8.11 -0.37 -6.62
N GLY A 145 -7.62 0.02 -5.44
CA GLY A 145 -7.86 1.35 -4.87
C GLY A 145 -7.95 1.31 -3.35
N PHE A 146 -8.48 2.36 -2.73
CA PHE A 146 -8.69 2.42 -1.29
C PHE A 146 -10.17 2.38 -0.94
N LEU A 147 -10.52 1.77 0.20
CA LEU A 147 -11.85 1.95 0.76
C LEU A 147 -12.11 3.45 1.09
N PRO A 148 -13.37 3.89 1.01
CA PRO A 148 -13.77 5.21 1.50
C PRO A 148 -13.27 5.43 2.92
N ARG A 149 -12.77 6.64 3.21
CA ARG A 149 -12.08 6.94 4.48
C ARG A 149 -12.89 6.55 5.72
N GLY A 150 -14.21 6.80 5.71
CA GLY A 150 -15.10 6.47 6.83
C GLY A 150 -15.15 4.96 7.10
N THR A 151 -15.36 4.17 6.06
CA THR A 151 -15.40 2.70 6.14
C THR A 151 -14.05 2.12 6.53
N GLY A 152 -12.96 2.57 5.88
CA GLY A 152 -11.62 2.08 6.19
C GLY A 152 -11.20 2.34 7.64
N ALA A 153 -11.60 3.49 8.20
CA ALA A 153 -11.33 3.82 9.60
C ALA A 153 -12.11 2.93 10.58
N SER A 154 -13.35 2.54 10.27
CA SER A 154 -14.16 1.72 11.18
C SER A 154 -13.69 0.28 11.25
N ILE A 155 -13.29 -0.33 10.12
CA ILE A 155 -12.93 -1.76 10.07
C ILE A 155 -11.42 -2.01 10.10
N GLY A 156 -10.59 -0.99 9.86
CA GLY A 156 -9.16 -1.16 9.64
C GLY A 156 -8.42 -1.83 10.79
N LYS A 157 -8.77 -1.52 12.04
CA LYS A 157 -8.12 -2.14 13.23
C LYS A 157 -8.44 -3.64 13.34
N THR A 158 -9.68 -4.03 13.06
CA THR A 158 -10.09 -5.44 13.10
C THR A 158 -9.38 -6.23 12.01
N LEU A 159 -9.32 -5.68 10.79
CA LEU A 159 -8.58 -6.27 9.69
C LEU A 159 -7.08 -6.41 9.98
N GLU A 160 -6.45 -5.44 10.65
CA GLU A 160 -5.02 -5.56 11.00
C GLU A 160 -4.75 -6.74 11.92
N ALA A 161 -5.59 -6.93 12.94
CA ALA A 161 -5.42 -8.05 13.85
C ALA A 161 -5.68 -9.40 13.15
N LEU A 162 -6.66 -9.50 12.25
CA LEU A 162 -6.84 -10.69 11.41
C LEU A 162 -5.60 -10.95 10.54
N ARG A 163 -5.04 -9.91 9.92
CA ARG A 163 -3.80 -10.02 9.14
C ARG A 163 -2.64 -10.53 10.01
N ASP A 164 -2.51 -10.01 11.23
CA ASP A 164 -1.46 -10.42 12.16
C ASP A 164 -1.62 -11.89 12.61
N GLU A 165 -2.85 -12.42 12.56
CA GLU A 165 -3.19 -13.84 12.73
C GLU A 165 -3.02 -14.68 11.45
N GLY A 166 -2.63 -14.06 10.32
CA GLY A 166 -2.46 -14.75 9.03
C GLY A 166 -3.77 -14.92 8.24
N VAL A 167 -4.82 -14.18 8.57
CA VAL A 167 -6.12 -14.23 7.88
C VAL A 167 -6.35 -12.94 7.08
N LEU A 168 -6.79 -13.07 5.83
CA LEU A 168 -7.18 -11.94 4.99
C LEU A 168 -8.64 -12.05 4.55
N VAL A 169 -9.31 -10.91 4.57
CA VAL A 169 -10.73 -10.81 4.22
C VAL A 169 -10.88 -10.58 2.73
N THR A 170 -11.74 -11.38 2.08
CA THR A 170 -12.14 -11.22 0.69
C THR A 170 -13.57 -10.70 0.58
N VAL A 171 -13.80 -9.84 -0.40
CA VAL A 171 -15.14 -9.35 -0.77
C VAL A 171 -15.31 -9.37 -2.29
N PRO A 172 -16.54 -9.58 -2.79
CA PRO A 172 -16.81 -9.48 -4.21
C PRO A 172 -16.55 -8.06 -4.72
N ALA A 173 -16.11 -7.95 -5.96
CA ALA A 173 -15.83 -6.68 -6.63
C ALA A 173 -16.43 -6.66 -8.03
N ARG A 174 -16.68 -5.45 -8.52
CA ARG A 174 -17.16 -5.21 -9.87
C ARG A 174 -16.41 -4.03 -10.47
N VAL A 175 -15.89 -4.20 -11.67
CA VAL A 175 -15.32 -3.10 -12.46
C VAL A 175 -16.39 -2.58 -13.41
N PHE A 176 -16.57 -1.27 -13.49
CA PHE A 176 -17.58 -0.63 -14.31
C PHE A 176 -17.12 0.75 -14.81
N GLY A 177 -17.74 1.25 -15.87
CA GLY A 177 -17.44 2.53 -16.49
C GLY A 177 -17.64 2.51 -18.01
N ASP A 178 -17.56 3.67 -18.64
CA ASP A 178 -17.77 3.84 -20.08
C ASP A 178 -16.57 3.39 -20.95
N GLY A 179 -15.49 2.91 -20.32
CA GLY A 179 -14.44 2.21 -21.03
C GLY A 179 -14.98 0.85 -21.48
N LYS A 180 -14.87 0.51 -22.77
CA LYS A 180 -15.17 -0.86 -23.23
C LYS A 180 -14.27 -1.81 -22.43
N LEU A 181 -14.85 -2.75 -21.69
CA LEU A 181 -14.10 -3.88 -21.13
C LEU A 181 -13.21 -4.45 -22.25
N PRO A 182 -11.94 -4.79 -21.98
CA PRO A 182 -11.03 -5.29 -22.99
C PRO A 182 -11.70 -6.43 -23.75
N ASP A 183 -11.92 -6.23 -25.05
CA ASP A 183 -12.33 -7.32 -25.91
C ASP A 183 -11.19 -8.35 -25.89
N PRO A 184 -11.41 -9.61 -25.47
CA PRO A 184 -10.34 -10.60 -25.38
C PRO A 184 -9.66 -10.86 -26.73
N SER A 185 -10.29 -10.45 -27.85
CA SER A 185 -9.70 -10.52 -29.19
C SER A 185 -8.81 -9.31 -29.57
N ARG A 186 -8.78 -8.24 -28.76
CA ARG A 186 -8.02 -6.99 -29.03
C ARG A 186 -7.30 -6.45 -27.78
N PRO A 187 -6.15 -7.05 -27.40
CA PRO A 187 -5.49 -6.82 -26.11
C PRO A 187 -4.85 -5.44 -25.90
N PHE A 188 -4.81 -4.54 -26.90
CA PHE A 188 -4.07 -3.27 -26.83
C PHE A 188 -4.92 -2.01 -27.00
N THR A 189 -6.24 -2.10 -26.89
CA THR A 189 -7.09 -0.91 -26.98
C THR A 189 -7.05 -0.15 -25.66
N ARG A 190 -6.23 0.91 -25.56
CA ARG A 190 -6.27 1.81 -24.39
C ARG A 190 -7.70 2.30 -24.16
N LEU A 191 -8.19 2.11 -22.95
CA LEU A 191 -9.51 2.54 -22.52
C LEU A 191 -9.65 4.05 -22.68
N SER A 192 -10.68 4.48 -23.40
CA SER A 192 -10.95 5.89 -23.69
C SER A 192 -11.57 6.65 -22.51
N ARG A 193 -11.93 5.96 -21.42
CA ARG A 193 -12.49 6.54 -20.17
C ARG A 193 -12.06 5.72 -18.94
N PRO A 194 -11.91 6.35 -17.76
CA PRO A 194 -11.42 5.67 -16.56
C PRO A 194 -12.47 4.69 -16.02
N LEU A 195 -12.05 3.44 -15.79
CA LEU A 195 -12.80 2.42 -15.08
C LEU A 195 -12.79 2.71 -13.57
N THR A 196 -13.90 2.40 -12.93
CA THR A 196 -14.11 2.48 -11.48
C THR A 196 -14.36 1.08 -10.92
N VAL A 197 -14.07 0.89 -9.64
CA VAL A 197 -14.24 -0.40 -8.95
C VAL A 197 -15.23 -0.23 -7.80
N GLU A 198 -16.25 -1.07 -7.80
CA GLU A 198 -17.14 -1.32 -6.68
C GLU A 198 -16.64 -2.54 -5.91
N VAL A 199 -16.79 -2.51 -4.60
CA VAL A 199 -16.54 -3.65 -3.73
C VAL A 199 -17.72 -3.86 -2.80
N GLY A 200 -17.99 -5.12 -2.43
CA GLY A 200 -19.00 -5.44 -1.45
C GLY A 200 -18.68 -4.76 -0.12
N ARG A 201 -19.68 -4.08 0.45
CA ARG A 201 -19.58 -3.47 1.77
C ARG A 201 -19.63 -4.58 2.81
N PRO A 202 -18.62 -4.76 3.68
CA PRO A 202 -18.71 -5.71 4.78
C PRO A 202 -19.99 -5.50 5.60
N ALA A 203 -20.80 -6.54 5.77
CA ALA A 203 -21.98 -6.47 6.63
C ALA A 203 -21.56 -6.22 8.08
N GLU A 204 -22.45 -5.61 8.86
CA GLU A 204 -22.17 -5.32 10.27
C GLU A 204 -21.88 -6.61 11.05
N GLY A 205 -20.77 -6.63 11.80
CA GLY A 205 -20.33 -7.81 12.55
C GLY A 205 -19.73 -8.95 11.72
N ALA A 206 -19.75 -8.90 10.38
CA ALA A 206 -19.25 -10.00 9.54
C ALA A 206 -17.75 -10.25 9.72
N ILE A 207 -16.97 -9.18 9.93
CA ILE A 207 -15.52 -9.30 10.18
C ILE A 207 -15.25 -9.85 11.59
N ASP A 208 -16.07 -9.49 12.58
CA ASP A 208 -15.90 -9.99 13.95
C ASP A 208 -16.29 -11.47 14.07
N ALA A 209 -17.26 -11.91 13.26
CA ALA A 209 -17.66 -13.31 13.17
C ALA A 209 -16.51 -14.23 12.74
N ILE A 210 -15.56 -13.73 11.94
CA ILE A 210 -14.37 -14.50 11.54
C ILE A 210 -13.54 -14.93 12.75
N ARG A 211 -13.44 -14.12 13.81
CA ARG A 211 -12.62 -14.45 14.98
C ARG A 211 -13.21 -15.53 15.87
N LEU A 212 -14.51 -15.79 15.74
CA LEU A 212 -15.20 -16.77 16.56
C LEU A 212 -15.05 -18.20 16.01
N HIS A 213 -14.35 -18.39 14.88
CA HIS A 213 -14.16 -19.67 14.19
C HIS A 213 -12.68 -19.90 13.85
#